data_AF-A0A7Z7JCG7-F1
#
_entry.id   AF-A0A7Z7JCG7-F1
#
_cell.length_a   1.000
_cell.length_b   1.000
_cell.length_c   1.000
_cell.angle_alpha   90.00
_cell.angle_beta   90.00
_cell.angle_gamma   90.00
#
_symmetry.space_group_name_H-M   'P 1'
#
loop_
_entity.id
_entity.type
_entity.pdbx_description
1 polymer ?
#
loop_
_entity_poly.entity_id
_entity_poly.type
_entity_poly.pdbx_seq_one_letter_code
_entity_poly.pdbx_strand_id
1 'polypeptide(L)'
;MNACAHALRLLEQEVLGIRARLDAQLPYALQMPMVPAANISDEAMGAIERHMQAARHQLRRRIARFLGALRAAPPEPAAVARAQRRYAMLKLYFHAALTHFEIFAEVLTQRSQHGTGVWLSGLDVAARDGLLQPGVAIDLPQVICYVERGHGGAIRRARTRLPGGGANPVAVIRMPRERMVGTGLAASLFHEVGHQAAALLDLANAYRRAAANGDGQRGLRLVSGGVGATPASAVLPQVWRAWERWISEIVADLWAVSRVGITATCGLMSVVSLPRAFVLRINLDDPHPAPWIRVKLSVAMGRALYPHPQWDALEQVWERLYPRWQMSAAQRRAFAQLDKSMPAFVARLLALRAPRLGGRTLGQALRLPGRDPANLLRLWRLVRSRPHQYLADTPTLAFAVLGQARYSGLLAPDVELRTISALLQRWALAGYLPWSAGSTQLSEALNQRRQPVRMPVAANA
;
A
#
# COMPACT_ATOMS: atom_id res chain seq x y z
N MET A 1 -41.15 -14.09 -39.46
CA MET A 1 -39.83 -13.39 -39.39
C MET A 1 -38.73 -14.45 -39.34
N ASN A 2 -37.71 -14.37 -40.20
CA ASN A 2 -36.54 -15.25 -40.14
C ASN A 2 -35.84 -15.10 -38.76
N ALA A 3 -35.70 -16.22 -38.04
CA ALA A 3 -35.09 -16.26 -36.71
C ALA A 3 -33.66 -15.67 -36.70
N CYS A 4 -32.89 -15.86 -37.79
CA CYS A 4 -31.55 -15.29 -37.94
C CYS A 4 -31.59 -13.76 -38.04
N ALA A 5 -32.53 -13.19 -38.80
CA ALA A 5 -32.71 -11.74 -38.90
C ALA A 5 -33.16 -11.12 -37.56
N HIS A 6 -34.01 -11.83 -36.80
CA HIS A 6 -34.38 -11.42 -35.46
C HIS A 6 -33.18 -11.44 -34.50
N ALA A 7 -32.37 -12.49 -34.53
CA ALA A 7 -31.16 -12.60 -33.71
C ALA A 7 -30.15 -11.48 -34.00
N LEU A 8 -29.90 -11.14 -35.26
CA LEU A 8 -29.01 -10.02 -35.62
C LEU A 8 -29.54 -8.68 -35.08
N ARG A 9 -30.85 -8.42 -35.18
CA ARG A 9 -31.47 -7.21 -34.61
C ARG A 9 -31.36 -7.17 -33.09
N LEU A 10 -31.55 -8.30 -32.40
CA LEU A 10 -31.39 -8.38 -30.96
C LEU A 10 -29.95 -7.99 -30.55
N LEU A 11 -28.94 -8.54 -31.23
CA LEU A 11 -27.54 -8.20 -30.99
C LEU A 11 -27.23 -6.72 -31.26
N GLU A 12 -27.86 -6.15 -32.28
CA GLU A 12 -27.73 -4.72 -32.57
C GLU A 12 -28.27 -3.88 -31.41
N GLN A 13 -29.50 -4.18 -30.94
CA GLN A 13 -30.12 -3.47 -29.82
C GLN A 13 -29.31 -3.59 -28.53
N GLU A 14 -28.79 -4.78 -28.22
CA GLU A 14 -27.92 -5.00 -27.06
C GLU A 14 -26.66 -4.11 -27.11
N VAL A 15 -26.01 -4.02 -28.27
CA VAL A 15 -24.81 -3.20 -28.44
C VAL A 15 -25.12 -1.71 -28.44
N LEU A 16 -26.25 -1.29 -29.00
CA LEU A 16 -26.73 0.09 -28.88
C LEU A 16 -27.04 0.45 -27.43
N GLY A 17 -27.59 -0.48 -26.64
CA GLY A 17 -27.78 -0.33 -25.20
C GLY A 17 -26.46 -0.16 -24.43
N ILE A 18 -25.42 -0.93 -24.79
CA ILE A 18 -24.06 -0.74 -24.24
C ILE A 18 -23.54 0.67 -24.58
N ARG A 19 -23.72 1.13 -25.82
CA ARG A 19 -23.30 2.47 -26.24
C ARG A 19 -24.03 3.57 -25.46
N ALA A 20 -25.34 3.46 -25.31
CA ALA A 20 -26.13 4.43 -24.56
C ALA A 20 -25.67 4.54 -23.10
N ARG A 21 -25.44 3.40 -22.42
CA ARG A 21 -24.88 3.38 -21.06
C ARG A 21 -23.49 4.00 -20.97
N LEU A 22 -22.65 3.78 -21.98
CA LEU A 22 -21.32 4.38 -22.06
C LEU A 22 -21.38 5.91 -22.22
N ASP A 23 -22.33 6.39 -23.02
CA ASP A 23 -22.50 7.81 -23.33
C ASP A 23 -23.18 8.59 -22.19
N ALA A 24 -23.99 7.92 -21.36
CA ALA A 24 -24.64 8.52 -20.19
C ALA A 24 -23.68 8.83 -19.02
N GLN A 25 -22.43 8.36 -19.07
CA GLN A 25 -21.43 8.60 -18.01
C GLN A 25 -20.90 10.04 -18.07
N LEU A 26 -21.18 10.83 -17.04
CA LEU A 26 -20.62 12.18 -16.87
C LEU A 26 -19.24 12.13 -16.21
N PRO A 27 -18.42 13.19 -16.35
CA PRO A 27 -17.21 13.37 -15.55
C PRO A 27 -17.50 13.31 -14.05
N TYR A 28 -16.57 12.75 -13.26
CA TYR A 28 -16.76 12.59 -11.82
C TYR A 28 -16.89 13.92 -11.07
N ALA A 29 -16.23 14.96 -11.58
CA ALA A 29 -16.32 16.32 -11.05
C ALA A 29 -17.75 16.89 -11.05
N LEU A 30 -18.65 16.36 -11.89
CA LEU A 30 -20.07 16.76 -11.94
C LEU A 30 -20.98 15.90 -11.05
N GLN A 31 -20.46 14.80 -10.48
CA GLN A 31 -21.29 13.77 -9.83
C GLN A 31 -20.95 13.51 -8.36
N MET A 32 -19.73 13.82 -7.92
CA MET A 32 -19.23 13.40 -6.60
C MET A 32 -19.12 14.61 -5.64
N PRO A 33 -20.10 14.83 -4.74
CA PRO A 33 -20.11 15.99 -3.84
C PRO A 33 -19.19 15.78 -2.63
N MET A 34 -18.03 16.43 -2.60
CA MET A 34 -17.10 16.38 -1.46
C MET A 34 -16.68 17.78 -1.00
N VAL A 35 -16.32 17.90 0.27
CA VAL A 35 -15.72 19.15 0.76
C VAL A 35 -14.35 19.34 0.11
N PRO A 36 -13.89 20.58 -0.16
CA PRO A 36 -12.65 20.79 -0.90
C PRO A 36 -11.41 20.11 -0.28
N ALA A 37 -11.32 20.10 1.06
CA ALA A 37 -10.23 19.43 1.79
C ALA A 37 -10.24 17.89 1.68
N ALA A 38 -11.39 17.28 1.33
CA ALA A 38 -11.50 15.84 1.11
C ALA A 38 -11.20 15.43 -0.35
N ASN A 39 -11.07 16.41 -1.23
CA ASN A 39 -10.83 16.16 -2.64
C ASN A 39 -9.47 15.48 -2.88
N ILE A 40 -9.37 14.76 -3.99
CA ILE A 40 -8.09 14.26 -4.48
C ILE A 40 -7.34 15.41 -5.18
N SER A 41 -6.04 15.23 -5.44
CA SER A 41 -5.28 16.23 -6.19
C SER A 41 -5.82 16.41 -7.61
N ASP A 42 -5.68 17.63 -8.14
CA ASP A 42 -6.11 17.96 -9.50
C ASP A 42 -5.38 17.10 -10.54
N GLU A 43 -4.10 16.77 -10.30
CA GLU A 43 -3.36 15.86 -11.18
C GLU A 43 -3.92 14.44 -11.15
N ALA A 44 -4.36 13.95 -9.98
CA ALA A 44 -4.97 12.64 -9.84
C ALA A 44 -6.32 12.60 -10.56
N MET A 45 -7.16 13.62 -10.34
CA MET A 45 -8.45 13.75 -11.02
C MET A 45 -8.27 13.82 -12.54
N GLY A 46 -7.35 14.67 -13.02
CA GLY A 46 -7.04 14.78 -14.44
C GLY A 46 -6.48 13.49 -15.03
N ALA A 47 -5.66 12.74 -14.29
CA ALA A 47 -5.13 11.45 -14.75
C ALA A 47 -6.22 10.38 -14.85
N ILE A 48 -7.15 10.34 -13.89
CA ILE A 48 -8.33 9.46 -13.94
C ILE A 48 -9.20 9.83 -15.14
N GLU A 49 -9.59 11.10 -15.29
CA GLU A 49 -10.46 11.54 -16.38
C GLU A 49 -9.87 11.25 -17.77
N ARG A 50 -8.57 11.52 -17.98
CA ARG A 50 -7.88 11.15 -19.23
C ARG A 50 -7.92 9.65 -19.49
N HIS A 51 -7.72 8.84 -18.45
CA HIS A 51 -7.79 7.39 -18.57
C HIS A 51 -9.21 6.91 -18.92
N MET A 52 -10.25 7.45 -18.26
CA MET A 52 -11.65 7.15 -18.56
C MET A 52 -12.03 7.57 -19.98
N GLN A 53 -11.61 8.76 -20.43
CA GLN A 53 -11.83 9.23 -21.79
C GLN A 53 -11.19 8.31 -22.84
N ALA A 54 -9.94 7.89 -22.62
CA ALA A 54 -9.24 6.96 -23.52
C ALA A 54 -9.95 5.61 -23.60
N ALA A 55 -10.37 5.05 -22.46
CA ALA A 55 -11.12 3.80 -22.38
C ALA A 55 -12.47 3.89 -23.13
N ARG A 56 -13.22 4.98 -22.91
CA ARG A 56 -14.48 5.25 -23.63
C ARG A 56 -14.26 5.34 -25.13
N HIS A 57 -13.25 6.08 -25.57
CA HIS A 57 -12.92 6.22 -27.00
C HIS A 57 -12.55 4.88 -27.63
N GLN A 58 -11.76 4.05 -26.95
CA GLN A 58 -11.43 2.70 -27.42
C GLN A 58 -12.68 1.81 -27.54
N LEU A 59 -13.58 1.86 -26.57
CA LEU A 59 -14.81 1.06 -26.59
C LEU A 59 -15.78 1.54 -27.68
N ARG A 60 -15.95 2.86 -27.88
CA ARG A 60 -16.76 3.43 -28.98
C ARG A 60 -16.26 2.93 -30.34
N ARG A 61 -14.94 2.92 -30.57
CA ARG A 61 -14.36 2.38 -31.81
C ARG A 61 -14.67 0.88 -32.01
N ARG A 62 -14.61 0.09 -30.95
CA ARG A 62 -14.95 -1.35 -30.99
C ARG A 62 -16.43 -1.59 -31.27
N ILE A 63 -17.30 -0.82 -30.63
CA ILE A 63 -18.75 -0.83 -30.84
C ILE A 63 -19.08 -0.46 -32.29
N ALA A 64 -18.53 0.64 -32.80
CA ALA A 64 -18.78 1.09 -34.17
C ALA A 64 -18.34 0.04 -35.21
N ARG A 65 -17.16 -0.56 -35.03
CA ARG A 65 -16.66 -1.65 -35.89
C ARG A 65 -17.54 -2.89 -35.81
N PHE A 66 -18.05 -3.23 -34.62
CA PHE A 66 -18.96 -4.36 -34.46
C PHE A 66 -20.29 -4.10 -35.16
N LEU A 67 -20.91 -2.92 -34.94
CA LEU A 67 -22.18 -2.55 -35.56
C LEU A 67 -22.08 -2.51 -37.09
N GLY A 68 -21.00 -1.93 -37.65
CA GLY A 68 -20.76 -1.95 -39.09
C GLY A 68 -20.69 -3.37 -39.66
N ALA A 69 -19.96 -4.26 -38.99
CA ALA A 69 -19.87 -5.65 -39.42
C ALA A 69 -21.16 -6.46 -39.20
N LEU A 70 -21.96 -6.12 -38.18
CA LEU A 70 -23.23 -6.77 -37.88
C LEU A 70 -24.30 -6.42 -38.93
N ARG A 71 -24.37 -5.14 -39.31
CA ARG A 71 -25.31 -4.64 -40.34
C ARG A 71 -25.03 -5.20 -41.74
N ALA A 72 -23.77 -5.51 -42.03
CA ALA A 72 -23.35 -6.15 -43.28
C ALA A 72 -23.49 -7.69 -43.25
N ALA A 73 -23.86 -8.30 -42.12
CA ALA A 73 -23.93 -9.75 -42.00
C ALA A 73 -25.22 -10.31 -42.63
N PRO A 74 -25.14 -11.39 -43.43
CA PRO A 74 -26.34 -12.02 -43.97
C PRO A 74 -27.13 -12.74 -42.86
N PRO A 75 -28.46 -12.84 -42.97
CA PRO A 75 -29.33 -13.48 -41.97
C PRO A 75 -29.27 -15.01 -42.04
N GLU A 76 -28.08 -15.57 -41.79
CA GLU A 76 -27.76 -17.00 -41.85
C GLU A 76 -27.21 -17.53 -40.51
N PRO A 77 -27.43 -18.81 -40.18
CA PRO A 77 -27.01 -19.38 -38.88
C PRO A 77 -25.51 -19.20 -38.58
N ALA A 78 -24.63 -19.39 -39.57
CA ALA A 78 -23.18 -19.24 -39.38
C ALA A 78 -22.78 -17.78 -39.09
N ALA A 79 -23.43 -16.81 -39.75
CA ALA A 79 -23.20 -15.39 -39.53
C ALA A 79 -23.69 -14.95 -38.14
N VAL A 80 -24.88 -15.41 -37.73
CA VAL A 80 -25.43 -15.18 -36.39
C VAL A 80 -24.51 -15.75 -35.31
N ALA A 81 -24.06 -17.00 -35.43
CA ALA A 81 -23.17 -17.61 -34.45
C ALA A 81 -21.83 -16.86 -34.32
N ARG A 82 -21.28 -16.38 -35.44
CA ARG A 82 -20.07 -15.54 -35.46
C ARG A 82 -20.31 -14.16 -34.84
N ALA A 83 -21.46 -13.54 -35.10
CA ALA A 83 -21.84 -12.27 -34.49
C ALA A 83 -21.99 -12.42 -32.96
N GLN A 84 -22.64 -13.49 -32.49
CA GLN A 84 -22.79 -13.80 -31.07
C GLN A 84 -21.44 -13.97 -30.37
N ARG A 85 -20.49 -14.71 -30.95
CA ARG A 85 -19.13 -14.85 -30.39
C ARG A 85 -18.43 -13.49 -30.26
N ARG A 86 -18.53 -12.65 -31.29
CA ARG A 86 -17.93 -11.31 -31.29
C ARG A 86 -18.60 -10.38 -30.28
N TYR A 87 -19.93 -10.47 -30.14
CA TYR A 87 -20.69 -9.74 -29.13
C TYR A 87 -20.27 -10.16 -27.72
N ALA A 88 -20.14 -11.46 -27.45
CA ALA A 88 -19.69 -11.97 -26.16
C ALA A 88 -18.32 -11.40 -25.78
N MET A 89 -17.36 -11.37 -26.71
CA MET A 89 -16.07 -10.72 -26.49
C MET A 89 -16.19 -9.22 -26.23
N LEU A 90 -17.03 -8.51 -26.99
CA LEU A 90 -17.29 -7.08 -26.76
C LEU A 90 -17.88 -6.81 -25.37
N LYS A 91 -18.81 -7.65 -24.91
CA LYS A 91 -19.41 -7.58 -23.57
C LYS A 91 -18.38 -7.80 -22.47
N LEU A 92 -17.48 -8.78 -22.62
CA LEU A 92 -16.38 -8.99 -21.69
C LEU A 92 -15.44 -7.79 -21.63
N TYR A 93 -15.11 -7.18 -22.76
CA TYR A 93 -14.31 -5.95 -22.78
C TYR A 93 -15.03 -4.77 -22.11
N PHE A 94 -16.34 -4.63 -22.32
CA PHE A 94 -17.14 -3.60 -21.67
C PHE A 94 -17.15 -3.76 -20.14
N HIS A 95 -17.40 -4.98 -19.65
CA HIS A 95 -17.37 -5.26 -18.21
C HIS A 95 -15.98 -4.99 -17.61
N ALA A 96 -14.91 -5.40 -18.29
CA ALA A 96 -13.54 -5.13 -17.83
C ALA A 96 -13.25 -3.62 -17.71
N ALA A 97 -13.78 -2.79 -18.62
CA ALA A 97 -13.67 -1.34 -18.54
C ALA A 97 -14.51 -0.76 -17.39
N LEU A 98 -15.75 -1.24 -17.20
CA LEU A 98 -16.62 -0.79 -16.10
C LEU A 98 -16.01 -1.07 -14.73
N THR A 99 -15.38 -2.22 -14.51
CA THR A 99 -14.71 -2.52 -13.24
C THR A 99 -13.65 -1.47 -12.86
N HIS A 100 -13.00 -0.82 -13.82
CA HIS A 100 -12.07 0.27 -13.50
C HIS A 100 -12.81 1.55 -13.11
N PHE A 101 -13.93 1.81 -13.79
CA PHE A 101 -14.74 2.99 -13.53
C PHE A 101 -15.32 2.88 -12.11
N GLU A 102 -15.82 1.70 -11.75
CA GLU A 102 -16.35 1.38 -10.43
C GLU A 102 -15.32 1.60 -9.31
N ILE A 103 -14.07 1.15 -9.47
CA ILE A 103 -13.03 1.38 -8.45
C ILE A 103 -12.80 2.87 -8.22
N PHE A 104 -12.70 3.68 -9.29
CA PHE A 104 -12.51 5.12 -9.13
C PHE A 104 -13.75 5.80 -8.57
N ALA A 105 -14.94 5.41 -9.02
CA ALA A 105 -16.21 5.90 -8.49
C ALA A 105 -16.35 5.59 -6.99
N GLU A 106 -16.00 4.38 -6.56
CA GLU A 106 -16.03 3.97 -5.15
C GLU A 106 -15.08 4.84 -4.32
N VAL A 107 -13.82 4.95 -4.74
CA VAL A 107 -12.79 5.73 -4.05
C VAL A 107 -13.20 7.20 -3.93
N LEU A 108 -13.78 7.78 -4.99
CA LEU A 108 -14.26 9.17 -5.00
C LEU A 108 -15.53 9.35 -4.16
N THR A 109 -16.45 8.39 -4.18
CA THR A 109 -17.68 8.45 -3.36
C THR A 109 -17.32 8.50 -1.87
N GLN A 110 -16.30 7.77 -1.44
CA GLN A 110 -15.85 7.81 -0.04
C GLN A 110 -15.32 9.18 0.39
N ARG A 111 -14.85 10.03 -0.53
CA ARG A 111 -14.46 11.42 -0.23
C ARG A 111 -15.63 12.29 0.21
N SER A 112 -16.84 11.89 -0.16
CA SER A 112 -18.09 12.55 0.22
C SER A 112 -18.56 12.17 1.64
N GLN A 113 -17.95 11.15 2.27
CA GLN A 113 -18.34 10.71 3.61
C GLN A 113 -17.83 11.68 4.68
N HIS A 114 -18.74 12.12 5.55
CA HIS A 114 -18.44 13.09 6.60
C HIS A 114 -17.31 12.59 7.52
N GLY A 115 -16.29 13.43 7.73
CA GLY A 115 -15.10 13.10 8.53
C GLY A 115 -14.11 12.16 7.81
N THR A 116 -14.58 11.02 7.31
CA THR A 116 -13.72 10.01 6.65
C THR A 116 -13.06 10.54 5.39
N GLY A 117 -13.76 11.30 4.54
CA GLY A 117 -13.19 11.83 3.31
C GLY A 117 -11.95 12.71 3.52
N VAL A 118 -11.97 13.53 4.58
CA VAL A 118 -10.83 14.39 4.96
C VAL A 118 -9.66 13.54 5.44
N TRP A 119 -9.91 12.51 6.24
CA TRP A 119 -8.84 11.59 6.68
C TRP A 119 -8.21 10.84 5.51
N LEU A 120 -9.01 10.43 4.52
CA LEU A 120 -8.48 9.81 3.30
C LEU A 120 -7.56 10.75 2.52
N SER A 121 -7.92 12.03 2.40
CA SER A 121 -7.04 13.04 1.77
C SER A 121 -5.73 13.23 2.55
N GLY A 122 -5.80 13.27 3.88
CA GLY A 122 -4.60 13.28 4.73
C GLY A 122 -3.71 12.06 4.53
N LEU A 123 -4.30 10.88 4.28
CA LEU A 123 -3.56 9.66 3.96
C LEU A 123 -2.88 9.71 2.58
N ASP A 124 -3.49 10.37 1.59
CA ASP A 124 -2.86 10.57 0.28
C ASP A 124 -1.53 11.33 0.43
N VAL A 125 -1.55 12.39 1.24
CA VAL A 125 -0.37 13.20 1.57
C VAL A 125 0.69 12.35 2.27
N ALA A 126 0.28 11.57 3.28
CA ALA A 126 1.20 10.67 3.98
C ALA A 126 1.80 9.59 3.07
N ALA A 127 0.99 9.01 2.18
CA ALA A 127 1.44 8.01 1.22
C ALA A 127 2.45 8.58 0.22
N ARG A 128 2.19 9.81 -0.26
CA ARG A 128 3.10 10.55 -1.14
C ARG A 128 4.42 10.86 -0.45
N ASP A 129 4.40 11.31 0.81
CA ASP A 129 5.61 11.50 1.62
C ASP A 129 6.39 10.18 1.78
N GLY A 130 5.68 9.06 1.96
CA GLY A 130 6.25 7.72 2.03
C GLY A 130 7.01 7.27 0.77
N LEU A 131 6.67 7.80 -0.41
CA LEU A 131 7.38 7.50 -1.66
C LEU A 131 8.65 8.33 -1.84
N LEU A 132 8.77 9.48 -1.16
CA LEU A 132 9.96 10.32 -1.25
C LEU A 132 11.18 9.56 -0.74
N GLN A 133 12.27 9.59 -1.50
CA GLN A 133 13.52 8.94 -1.13
C GLN A 133 14.69 9.89 -1.38
N PRO A 134 15.29 10.47 -0.33
CA PRO A 134 16.42 11.38 -0.47
C PRO A 134 17.55 10.80 -1.34
N GLY A 135 17.99 11.61 -2.30
CA GLY A 135 19.02 11.29 -3.26
C GLY A 135 18.63 10.26 -4.33
N VAL A 136 17.42 9.68 -4.33
CA VAL A 136 16.94 8.82 -5.42
C VAL A 136 15.85 9.58 -6.18
N ALA A 137 16.10 9.88 -7.44
CA ALA A 137 15.08 10.46 -8.30
C ALA A 137 14.01 9.42 -8.61
N ILE A 138 12.80 9.63 -8.09
CA ILE A 138 11.63 8.82 -8.37
C ILE A 138 10.58 9.74 -8.98
N ASP A 139 10.12 9.39 -10.18
CA ASP A 139 8.94 10.01 -10.77
C ASP A 139 7.69 9.49 -10.04
N LEU A 140 7.19 10.32 -9.13
CA LEU A 140 6.15 9.95 -8.18
C LEU A 140 4.78 9.86 -8.87
N PRO A 141 4.08 8.71 -8.84
CA PRO A 141 2.70 8.67 -9.23
C PRO A 141 1.82 9.41 -8.22
N GLN A 142 0.65 9.85 -8.67
CA GLN A 142 -0.41 10.25 -7.75
C GLN A 142 -0.90 9.03 -6.97
N VAL A 143 -1.27 9.24 -5.71
CA VAL A 143 -1.72 8.19 -4.79
C VAL A 143 -3.06 8.59 -4.20
N ILE A 144 -3.97 7.62 -4.12
CA ILE A 144 -5.31 7.80 -3.55
C ILE A 144 -5.58 6.66 -2.58
N CYS A 145 -5.91 7.01 -1.35
CA CYS A 145 -6.31 6.12 -0.29
C CYS A 145 -7.84 6.00 -0.23
N TYR A 146 -8.32 4.82 0.12
CA TYR A 146 -9.73 4.54 0.43
C TYR A 146 -9.82 3.46 1.51
N VAL A 147 -11.01 3.27 2.07
CA VAL A 147 -11.24 2.26 3.10
C VAL A 147 -12.17 1.16 2.65
N GLU A 148 -11.92 -0.04 3.16
CA GLU A 148 -12.82 -1.18 3.07
C GLU A 148 -12.82 -1.93 4.41
N ARG A 149 -13.85 -2.73 4.68
CA ARG A 149 -13.83 -3.66 5.82
C ARG A 149 -12.90 -4.82 5.49
N GLY A 150 -12.02 -5.20 6.41
CA GLY A 150 -11.17 -6.37 6.20
C GLY A 150 -9.88 -6.38 6.99
N HIS A 151 -9.13 -7.47 6.85
CA HIS A 151 -7.99 -7.76 7.73
C HIS A 151 -6.67 -7.06 7.33
N GLY A 152 -6.56 -6.51 6.11
CA GLY A 152 -5.30 -5.99 5.60
C GLY A 152 -5.45 -4.92 4.52
N GLY A 153 -4.39 -4.13 4.37
CA GLY A 153 -4.24 -3.20 3.26
C GLY A 153 -4.12 -3.92 1.93
N ALA A 154 -4.24 -3.17 0.84
CA ALA A 154 -3.89 -3.65 -0.48
C ALA A 154 -3.61 -2.46 -1.40
N ILE A 155 -2.75 -2.65 -2.39
CA ILE A 155 -2.46 -1.62 -3.39
C ILE A 155 -2.71 -2.10 -4.80
N ARG A 156 -3.43 -1.26 -5.55
CA ARG A 156 -3.40 -1.27 -7.01
C ARG A 156 -2.38 -0.24 -7.46
N ARG A 157 -1.17 -0.70 -7.78
CA ARG A 157 -0.04 0.17 -8.13
C ARG A 157 -0.33 1.03 -9.36
N ALA A 158 0.23 2.23 -9.39
CA ALA A 158 0.28 3.04 -10.59
C ALA A 158 1.18 2.39 -11.64
N ARG A 159 0.94 2.72 -12.91
CA ARG A 159 1.76 2.30 -14.06
C ARG A 159 1.82 0.77 -14.27
N THR A 160 0.94 0.01 -13.62
CA THR A 160 0.74 -1.42 -13.90
C THR A 160 -0.42 -1.63 -14.84
N ARG A 161 -0.35 -2.67 -15.66
CA ARG A 161 -1.39 -3.00 -16.64
C ARG A 161 -2.73 -3.30 -15.95
N LEU A 162 -3.80 -2.72 -16.46
CA LEU A 162 -5.16 -2.98 -15.98
C LEU A 162 -5.86 -4.05 -16.84
N PRO A 163 -6.75 -4.89 -16.27
CA PRO A 163 -7.60 -5.81 -17.03
C PRO A 163 -8.52 -5.05 -18.00
N GLY A 164 -8.33 -5.18 -19.32
CA GLY A 164 -9.06 -4.36 -20.31
C GLY A 164 -8.18 -3.36 -21.08
N GLY A 165 -6.93 -3.16 -20.64
CA GLY A 165 -5.91 -2.37 -21.33
C GLY A 165 -5.53 -1.08 -20.61
N GLY A 166 -4.43 -0.48 -21.05
CA GLY A 166 -3.87 0.72 -20.41
C GLY A 166 -3.11 0.44 -19.11
N ALA A 167 -2.40 1.45 -18.65
CA ALA A 167 -1.71 1.44 -17.36
C ALA A 167 -2.53 2.21 -16.32
N ASN A 168 -2.47 1.76 -15.06
CA ASN A 168 -3.16 2.42 -13.96
C ASN A 168 -2.68 3.87 -13.80
N PRO A 169 -3.55 4.89 -13.94
CA PRO A 169 -3.13 6.29 -13.92
C PRO A 169 -2.63 6.75 -12.54
N VAL A 170 -3.18 6.16 -11.47
CA VAL A 170 -2.91 6.53 -10.08
C VAL A 170 -2.72 5.27 -9.24
N ALA A 171 -1.94 5.35 -8.17
CA ALA A 171 -1.85 4.26 -7.20
C ALA A 171 -3.06 4.33 -6.28
N VAL A 172 -3.78 3.23 -6.11
CA VAL A 172 -4.95 3.18 -5.22
C VAL A 172 -4.62 2.27 -4.04
N ILE A 173 -4.60 2.84 -2.83
CA ILE A 173 -4.25 2.14 -1.60
C ILE A 173 -5.52 1.93 -0.76
N ARG A 174 -5.85 0.68 -0.53
CA ARG A 174 -6.91 0.26 0.39
C ARG A 174 -6.37 0.21 1.80
N MET A 175 -7.06 0.86 2.72
CA MET A 175 -6.80 0.81 4.16
C MET A 175 -7.92 0.06 4.89
N PRO A 176 -7.59 -0.81 5.86
CA PRO A 176 -8.61 -1.46 6.67
C PRO A 176 -9.30 -0.41 7.55
N ARG A 177 -10.63 -0.31 7.42
CA ARG A 177 -11.45 0.73 8.09
C ARG A 177 -11.26 0.72 9.61
N GLU A 178 -11.10 -0.46 10.20
CA GLU A 178 -10.96 -0.69 11.63
C GLU A 178 -9.61 -0.20 12.19
N ARG A 179 -8.62 0.06 11.33
CA ARG A 179 -7.27 0.51 11.70
C ARG A 179 -6.92 1.86 11.10
N MET A 180 -7.93 2.65 10.74
CA MET A 180 -7.78 3.95 10.10
C MET A 180 -7.07 5.02 10.95
N VAL A 181 -6.80 4.74 12.22
CA VAL A 181 -6.13 5.67 13.14
C VAL A 181 -5.23 4.88 14.12
N GLY A 182 -4.04 5.39 14.42
CA GLY A 182 -3.03 4.76 15.31
C GLY A 182 -1.85 4.12 14.57
N THR A 183 -0.88 3.53 15.30
CA THR A 183 0.33 2.90 14.72
C THR A 183 0.06 1.81 13.69
N GLY A 184 -1.06 1.08 13.79
CA GLY A 184 -1.45 0.06 12.82
C GLY A 184 -1.69 0.62 11.41
N LEU A 185 -2.17 1.87 11.32
CA LEU A 185 -2.36 2.61 10.07
C LEU A 185 -1.03 2.79 9.33
N ALA A 186 0.01 3.25 10.05
CA ALA A 186 1.31 3.55 9.47
C ALA A 186 1.96 2.30 8.88
N ALA A 187 1.93 1.17 9.60
CA ALA A 187 2.51 -0.08 9.12
C ALA A 187 1.84 -0.55 7.82
N SER A 188 0.50 -0.59 7.78
CA SER A 188 -0.22 -0.97 6.55
C SER A 188 0.03 0.03 5.42
N LEU A 189 -0.07 1.33 5.68
CA LEU A 189 0.09 2.37 4.66
C LEU A 189 1.47 2.30 4.01
N PHE A 190 2.52 2.29 4.83
CA PHE A 190 3.89 2.34 4.32
C PHE A 190 4.38 1.01 3.76
N HIS A 191 3.73 -0.11 4.11
CA HIS A 191 3.90 -1.38 3.41
C HIS A 191 3.35 -1.31 1.98
N GLU A 192 2.11 -0.83 1.80
CA GLU A 192 1.51 -0.65 0.48
C GLU A 192 2.29 0.35 -0.39
N VAL A 193 2.71 1.47 0.20
CA VAL A 193 3.64 2.42 -0.43
C VAL A 193 4.95 1.74 -0.82
N GLY A 194 5.45 0.84 0.02
CA GLY A 194 6.65 0.03 -0.25
C GLY A 194 6.52 -0.83 -1.50
N HIS A 195 5.36 -1.42 -1.76
CA HIS A 195 5.12 -2.12 -3.04
C HIS A 195 5.20 -1.19 -4.25
N GLN A 196 4.63 0.02 -4.16
CA GLN A 196 4.72 1.01 -5.24
C GLN A 196 6.18 1.43 -5.48
N ALA A 197 6.91 1.76 -4.42
CA ALA A 197 8.31 2.16 -4.51
C ALA A 197 9.20 1.03 -5.07
N ALA A 198 9.00 -0.20 -4.59
CA ALA A 198 9.73 -1.37 -5.06
C ALA A 198 9.52 -1.61 -6.56
N ALA A 199 8.30 -1.38 -7.06
CA ALA A 199 8.00 -1.47 -8.49
C ALA A 199 8.67 -0.34 -9.29
N LEU A 200 8.63 0.91 -8.80
CA LEU A 200 9.28 2.04 -9.46
C LEU A 200 10.80 1.90 -9.52
N LEU A 201 11.40 1.20 -8.56
CA LEU A 201 12.84 0.97 -8.47
C LEU A 201 13.28 -0.42 -9.00
N ASP A 202 12.34 -1.24 -9.47
CA ASP A 202 12.56 -2.62 -9.95
C ASP A 202 13.30 -3.53 -8.93
N LEU A 203 13.08 -3.30 -7.63
CA LEU A 203 13.89 -3.91 -6.55
C LEU A 203 13.75 -5.43 -6.49
N ALA A 204 12.53 -5.96 -6.60
CA ALA A 204 12.29 -7.39 -6.54
C ALA A 204 12.98 -8.13 -7.70
N ASN A 205 12.90 -7.60 -8.92
CA ASN A 205 13.56 -8.21 -10.07
C ASN A 205 15.08 -8.01 -10.01
N ALA A 206 15.57 -6.86 -9.54
CA ALA A 206 16.99 -6.65 -9.29
C ALA A 206 17.55 -7.69 -8.31
N TYR A 207 16.83 -7.97 -7.22
CA TYR A 207 17.19 -9.04 -6.29
C TYR A 207 17.21 -10.41 -6.97
N ARG A 208 16.17 -10.79 -7.73
CA ARG A 208 16.12 -12.08 -8.44
C ARG A 208 17.24 -12.24 -9.48
N ARG A 209 17.61 -11.18 -10.18
CA ARG A 209 18.75 -11.20 -11.11
C ARG A 209 20.08 -11.40 -10.37
N ALA A 210 20.27 -10.70 -9.25
CA ALA A 210 21.42 -10.91 -8.37
C ALA A 210 21.40 -12.31 -7.72
N ALA A 211 20.21 -12.91 -7.51
CA ALA A 211 20.01 -14.28 -7.08
C ALA A 211 20.56 -15.30 -8.08
N ALA A 212 20.18 -15.15 -9.35
CA ALA A 212 20.54 -16.04 -10.44
C ALA A 212 22.03 -16.00 -10.82
N ASN A 213 22.68 -14.83 -10.75
CA ASN A 213 24.03 -14.63 -11.27
C ASN A 213 25.19 -15.11 -10.35
N GLY A 214 24.92 -16.00 -9.37
CA GLY A 214 25.98 -16.72 -8.63
C GLY A 214 26.13 -16.41 -7.13
N ASP A 215 25.48 -15.39 -6.57
CA ASP A 215 25.53 -15.12 -5.13
C ASP A 215 24.65 -16.10 -4.31
N GLY A 216 23.71 -16.82 -4.96
CA GLY A 216 22.91 -17.87 -4.32
C GLY A 216 23.75 -19.06 -3.83
N GLN A 217 24.82 -19.39 -4.54
CA GLN A 217 25.74 -20.47 -4.17
C GLN A 217 26.70 -20.05 -3.04
N ARG A 218 27.05 -18.77 -2.91
CA ARG A 218 27.91 -18.25 -1.82
C ARG A 218 27.19 -18.25 -0.47
N GLY A 219 25.91 -17.86 -0.44
CA GLY A 219 25.08 -17.96 0.77
C GLY A 219 24.88 -19.42 1.22
N LEU A 220 24.70 -20.34 0.26
CA LEU A 220 24.66 -21.79 0.55
C LEU A 220 26.00 -22.29 1.12
N ARG A 221 27.14 -21.86 0.57
CA ARG A 221 28.49 -22.26 1.04
C ARG A 221 28.83 -21.74 2.44
N LEU A 222 28.41 -20.53 2.80
CA LEU A 222 28.66 -19.94 4.13
C LEU A 222 27.90 -20.68 5.24
N VAL A 223 26.72 -21.25 4.95
CA VAL A 223 25.92 -22.00 5.93
C VAL A 223 26.29 -23.49 5.94
N SER A 224 26.81 -24.01 4.82
CA SER A 224 27.14 -25.42 4.61
C SER A 224 28.63 -25.70 4.73
N GLY A 225 29.30 -25.19 5.78
CA GLY A 225 30.73 -25.39 5.99
C GLY A 225 31.13 -26.85 5.75
N GLY A 226 31.79 -27.12 4.61
CA GLY A 226 32.55 -28.32 4.29
C GLY A 226 31.89 -29.70 4.30
N VAL A 227 30.60 -29.89 4.60
CA VAL A 227 30.02 -31.25 4.74
C VAL A 227 29.18 -31.63 3.52
N GLY A 228 29.51 -32.79 2.95
CA GLY A 228 28.89 -33.38 1.76
C GLY A 228 27.36 -33.50 1.83
N ALA A 229 26.76 -33.73 0.66
CA ALA A 229 25.32 -33.72 0.45
C ALA A 229 24.59 -34.70 1.40
N THR A 230 23.92 -34.15 2.41
CA THR A 230 23.03 -34.85 3.33
C THR A 230 21.58 -34.38 3.08
N PRO A 231 20.53 -35.06 3.58
CA PRO A 231 19.16 -34.55 3.46
C PRO A 231 18.99 -33.11 4.01
N ALA A 232 19.81 -32.71 4.99
CA ALA A 232 19.87 -31.34 5.49
C ALA A 232 20.38 -30.32 4.44
N SER A 233 21.23 -30.74 3.49
CA SER A 233 21.71 -29.89 2.40
C SER A 233 20.64 -29.64 1.32
N ALA A 234 19.57 -30.45 1.24
CA ALA A 234 18.45 -30.24 0.33
C ALA A 234 17.44 -29.19 0.84
N VAL A 235 17.38 -28.97 2.16
CA VAL A 235 16.44 -28.02 2.79
C VAL A 235 16.93 -26.56 2.71
N LEU A 236 18.25 -26.34 2.73
CA LEU A 236 18.84 -25.01 2.53
C LEU A 236 18.43 -24.35 1.18
N PRO A 237 18.45 -25.07 0.05
CA PRO A 237 17.85 -24.61 -1.21
C PRO A 237 16.38 -24.23 -1.13
N GLN A 238 15.57 -24.90 -0.29
CA GLN A 238 14.14 -24.63 -0.16
C GLN A 238 13.89 -23.34 0.63
N VAL A 239 14.64 -23.13 1.72
CA VAL A 239 14.58 -21.90 2.52
C VAL A 239 14.98 -20.68 1.69
N TRP A 240 16.03 -20.78 0.89
CA TRP A 240 16.46 -19.66 0.05
C TRP A 240 15.45 -19.35 -1.07
N ARG A 241 14.85 -20.39 -1.66
CA ARG A 241 13.73 -20.24 -2.60
C ARG A 241 12.52 -19.57 -1.95
N ALA A 242 12.23 -19.86 -0.68
CA ALA A 242 11.17 -19.19 0.06
C ALA A 242 11.46 -17.68 0.20
N TRP A 243 12.68 -17.29 0.59
CA TRP A 243 13.07 -15.88 0.62
C TRP A 243 12.94 -15.17 -0.73
N GLU A 244 13.39 -15.82 -1.81
CA GLU A 244 13.25 -15.28 -3.17
C GLU A 244 11.78 -15.14 -3.61
N ARG A 245 10.93 -16.10 -3.23
CA ARG A 245 9.48 -16.06 -3.48
C ARG A 245 8.82 -14.90 -2.74
N TRP A 246 9.20 -14.67 -1.49
CA TRP A 246 8.63 -13.63 -0.62
C TRP A 246 9.20 -12.23 -0.87
N ILE A 247 10.14 -12.05 -1.80
CA ILE A 247 10.92 -10.81 -1.94
C ILE A 247 10.06 -9.55 -2.12
N SER A 248 8.91 -9.65 -2.78
CA SER A 248 8.00 -8.50 -2.96
C SER A 248 7.39 -8.02 -1.64
N GLU A 249 7.06 -8.94 -0.73
CA GLU A 249 6.57 -8.64 0.62
C GLU A 249 7.70 -8.11 1.49
N ILE A 250 8.87 -8.73 1.40
CA ILE A 250 10.03 -8.38 2.23
C ILE A 250 10.52 -6.96 1.93
N VAL A 251 10.60 -6.58 0.66
CA VAL A 251 11.00 -5.22 0.27
C VAL A 251 9.95 -4.19 0.70
N ALA A 252 8.67 -4.53 0.66
CA ALA A 252 7.62 -3.65 1.16
C ALA A 252 7.70 -3.45 2.68
N ASP A 253 7.94 -4.52 3.44
CA ASP A 253 8.18 -4.45 4.89
C ASP A 253 9.46 -3.66 5.22
N LEU A 254 10.54 -3.85 4.46
CA LEU A 254 11.78 -3.08 4.62
C LEU A 254 11.55 -1.58 4.37
N TRP A 255 10.75 -1.24 3.36
CA TRP A 255 10.38 0.14 3.07
C TRP A 255 9.57 0.76 4.22
N ALA A 256 8.60 0.03 4.77
CA ALA A 256 7.85 0.49 5.93
C ALA A 256 8.78 0.74 7.14
N VAL A 257 9.70 -0.19 7.44
CA VAL A 257 10.69 -0.04 8.51
C VAL A 257 11.59 1.17 8.27
N SER A 258 12.05 1.40 7.04
CA SER A 258 12.82 2.60 6.67
C SER A 258 12.05 3.89 6.96
N ARG A 259 10.74 3.93 6.70
CA ARG A 259 9.94 5.14 6.84
C ARG A 259 9.53 5.45 8.26
N VAL A 260 9.18 4.44 9.06
CA VAL A 260 8.58 4.67 10.39
C VAL A 260 9.23 3.89 11.53
N GLY A 261 10.36 3.21 11.27
CA GLY A 261 11.14 2.52 12.30
C GLY A 261 10.33 1.41 12.98
N ILE A 262 10.41 1.35 14.32
CA ILE A 262 9.75 0.32 15.13
C ILE A 262 8.22 0.32 14.97
N THR A 263 7.63 1.46 14.59
CA THR A 263 6.20 1.60 14.29
C THR A 263 5.74 0.61 13.25
N ALA A 264 6.54 0.34 12.21
CA ALA A 264 6.21 -0.62 11.17
C ALA A 264 6.10 -2.03 11.75
N THR A 265 7.08 -2.45 12.56
CA THR A 265 7.11 -3.78 13.15
C THR A 265 6.03 -3.96 14.21
N CYS A 266 5.77 -2.97 15.06
CA CYS A 266 4.67 -3.02 16.03
C CYS A 266 3.30 -3.08 15.33
N GLY A 267 3.11 -2.32 14.25
CA GLY A 267 1.88 -2.39 13.46
C GLY A 267 1.72 -3.72 12.73
N LEU A 268 2.81 -4.29 12.18
CA LEU A 268 2.81 -5.64 11.63
C LEU A 268 2.42 -6.68 12.68
N MET A 269 3.02 -6.62 13.88
CA MET A 269 2.64 -7.50 15.00
C MET A 269 1.15 -7.38 15.32
N SER A 270 0.60 -6.17 15.37
CA SER A 270 -0.84 -5.95 15.58
C SER A 270 -1.70 -6.58 14.47
N VAL A 271 -1.28 -6.48 13.20
CA VAL A 271 -1.98 -7.06 12.05
C VAL A 271 -2.04 -8.59 12.13
N VAL A 272 -0.93 -9.21 12.55
CA VAL A 272 -0.75 -10.66 12.48
C VAL A 272 -0.92 -11.38 13.82
N SER A 273 -1.23 -10.65 14.90
CA SER A 273 -1.54 -11.23 16.21
C SER A 273 -2.91 -11.91 16.19
N LEU A 274 -2.92 -13.16 15.72
CA LEU A 274 -4.09 -14.02 15.56
C LEU A 274 -3.94 -15.29 16.44
N PRO A 275 -4.98 -16.15 16.55
CA PRO A 275 -4.82 -17.45 17.22
C PRO A 275 -3.64 -18.24 16.64
N ARG A 276 -2.96 -19.03 17.50
CA ARG A 276 -1.72 -19.76 17.15
C ARG A 276 -1.79 -20.56 15.85
N ALA A 277 -2.97 -21.11 15.52
CA ALA A 277 -3.18 -21.90 14.32
C ALA A 277 -2.93 -21.11 13.02
N PHE A 278 -3.15 -19.80 13.04
CA PHE A 278 -2.89 -18.91 11.91
C PHE A 278 -1.43 -18.42 11.91
N VAL A 279 -0.90 -18.08 13.08
CA VAL A 279 0.43 -17.46 13.20
C VAL A 279 1.56 -18.46 12.96
N LEU A 280 1.39 -19.69 13.45
CA LEU A 280 2.39 -20.77 13.35
C LEU A 280 2.22 -21.62 12.09
N ARG A 281 1.21 -21.35 11.26
CA ARG A 281 1.05 -22.03 9.97
C ARG A 281 2.18 -21.57 9.05
N ILE A 282 2.94 -22.54 8.53
CA ILE A 282 4.03 -22.31 7.59
C ILE A 282 3.86 -23.21 6.38
N ASN A 283 3.88 -22.58 5.21
CA ASN A 283 4.01 -23.23 3.92
C ASN A 283 5.07 -22.46 3.14
N LEU A 284 6.21 -23.09 2.85
CA LEU A 284 7.31 -22.43 2.14
C LEU A 284 6.94 -22.07 0.69
N ASP A 285 5.89 -22.70 0.14
CA ASP A 285 5.37 -22.43 -1.20
C ASP A 285 4.30 -21.34 -1.25
N ASP A 286 3.88 -20.80 -0.10
CA ASP A 286 3.03 -19.61 -0.05
C ASP A 286 3.74 -18.40 -0.68
N PRO A 287 3.05 -17.53 -1.43
CA PRO A 287 3.63 -16.27 -1.90
C PRO A 287 4.00 -15.29 -0.77
N HIS A 288 3.51 -15.48 0.46
CA HIS A 288 3.78 -14.62 1.60
C HIS A 288 4.58 -15.34 2.70
N PRO A 289 5.48 -14.61 3.40
CA PRO A 289 6.15 -15.17 4.57
C PRO A 289 5.13 -15.46 5.68
N ALA A 290 5.29 -16.62 6.33
CA ALA A 290 4.45 -16.98 7.46
C ALA A 290 4.50 -15.91 8.56
N PRO A 291 3.37 -15.60 9.24
CA PRO A 291 3.30 -14.51 10.23
C PRO A 291 4.43 -14.50 11.26
N TRP A 292 4.73 -15.67 11.86
CA TRP A 292 5.76 -15.77 12.90
C TRP A 292 7.14 -15.32 12.42
N ILE A 293 7.57 -15.77 11.23
CA ILE A 293 8.89 -15.42 10.68
C ILE A 293 8.90 -14.02 10.06
N ARG A 294 7.77 -13.54 9.53
CA ARG A 294 7.65 -12.20 8.97
C ARG A 294 7.94 -11.11 10.01
N VAL A 295 7.45 -11.28 11.23
CA VAL A 295 7.76 -10.36 12.35
C VAL A 295 9.25 -10.40 12.68
N LYS A 296 9.84 -11.60 12.83
CA LYS A 296 11.28 -11.74 13.09
C LYS A 296 12.15 -11.12 12.00
N LEU A 297 11.74 -11.27 10.74
CA LEU A 297 12.41 -10.64 9.61
C LEU A 297 12.30 -9.11 9.66
N SER A 298 11.13 -8.56 9.98
CA SER A 298 10.95 -7.12 10.18
C SER A 298 11.87 -6.58 11.29
N VAL A 299 12.00 -7.30 12.41
CA VAL A 299 12.95 -6.97 13.49
C VAL A 299 14.39 -7.01 12.98
N ALA A 300 14.80 -8.06 12.25
CA ALA A 300 16.15 -8.19 11.74
C ALA A 300 16.53 -7.07 10.75
N MET A 301 15.59 -6.69 9.87
CA MET A 301 15.74 -5.55 8.96
C MET A 301 15.83 -4.23 9.72
N GLY A 302 15.01 -4.03 10.74
CA GLY A 302 15.06 -2.87 11.63
C GLY A 302 16.39 -2.75 12.36
N ARG A 303 16.89 -3.86 12.92
CA ARG A 303 18.20 -3.93 13.59
C ARG A 303 19.34 -3.57 12.64
N ALA A 304 19.27 -4.02 11.40
CA ALA A 304 20.30 -3.75 10.40
C ALA A 304 20.24 -2.29 9.88
N LEU A 305 19.05 -1.71 9.70
CA LEU A 305 18.89 -0.32 9.29
C LEU A 305 19.16 0.68 10.42
N TYR A 306 18.77 0.36 11.65
CA TYR A 306 18.80 1.24 12.83
C TYR A 306 19.25 0.46 14.09
N PRO A 307 20.55 0.17 14.25
CA PRO A 307 21.06 -0.62 15.38
C PRO A 307 20.66 -0.02 16.73
N HIS A 308 19.91 -0.79 17.54
CA HIS A 308 19.43 -0.39 18.86
C HIS A 308 18.90 -1.62 19.64
N PRO A 309 19.07 -1.72 20.97
CA PRO A 309 18.59 -2.86 21.77
C PRO A 309 17.07 -3.10 21.73
N GLN A 310 16.28 -2.11 21.29
CA GLN A 310 14.82 -2.24 21.19
C GLN A 310 14.38 -3.39 20.29
N TRP A 311 15.17 -3.73 19.28
CA TRP A 311 14.84 -4.78 18.34
C TRP A 311 14.89 -6.15 19.02
N ASP A 312 15.88 -6.38 19.88
CA ASP A 312 16.02 -7.60 20.66
C ASP A 312 14.89 -7.71 21.70
N ALA A 313 14.55 -6.60 22.35
CA ALA A 313 13.41 -6.54 23.27
C ALA A 313 12.09 -6.89 22.55
N LEU A 314 11.86 -6.35 21.35
CA LEU A 314 10.65 -6.62 20.57
C LEU A 314 10.60 -8.08 20.08
N GLU A 315 11.73 -8.66 19.69
CA GLU A 315 11.84 -10.08 19.33
C GLU A 315 11.44 -10.98 20.51
N GLN A 316 11.94 -10.68 21.71
CA GLN A 316 11.59 -11.42 22.93
C GLN A 316 10.11 -11.32 23.26
N VAL A 317 9.49 -10.15 23.08
CA VAL A 317 8.03 -9.98 23.23
C VAL A 317 7.29 -10.91 22.27
N TRP A 318 7.69 -10.93 20.99
CA TRP A 318 7.07 -11.80 19.98
C TRP A 318 7.19 -13.29 20.33
N GLU A 319 8.36 -13.74 20.78
CA GLU A 319 8.57 -15.13 21.18
C GLU A 319 7.81 -15.50 22.48
N ARG A 320 7.50 -14.54 23.36
CA ARG A 320 6.61 -14.76 24.52
C ARG A 320 5.15 -14.87 24.13
N LEU A 321 4.69 -14.08 23.15
CA LEU A 321 3.33 -14.15 22.62
C LEU A 321 3.08 -15.45 21.84
N TYR A 322 4.08 -15.92 21.10
CA TYR A 322 4.02 -17.14 20.28
C TYR A 322 5.21 -18.06 20.55
N PRO A 323 5.20 -18.78 21.70
CA PRO A 323 6.36 -19.52 22.14
C PRO A 323 6.58 -20.82 21.37
N ARG A 324 7.86 -21.15 21.17
CA ARG A 324 8.29 -22.30 20.35
C ARG A 324 7.80 -23.65 20.85
N TRP A 325 7.47 -23.78 22.14
CA TRP A 325 6.92 -25.02 22.71
C TRP A 325 5.51 -25.33 22.19
N GLN A 326 4.77 -24.33 21.69
CA GLN A 326 3.44 -24.52 21.08
C GLN A 326 3.49 -25.03 19.64
N MET A 327 4.65 -25.00 19.00
CA MET A 327 4.84 -25.47 17.62
C MET A 327 4.89 -27.01 17.57
N SER A 328 4.56 -27.60 16.44
CA SER A 328 4.92 -29.00 16.15
C SER A 328 6.43 -29.14 15.90
N ALA A 329 6.96 -30.36 15.95
CA ALA A 329 8.36 -30.60 15.64
C ALA A 329 8.72 -30.17 14.21
N ALA A 330 7.81 -30.34 13.25
CA ALA A 330 8.01 -29.90 11.87
C ALA A 330 8.05 -28.37 11.74
N GLN A 331 7.12 -27.66 12.40
CA GLN A 331 7.11 -26.20 12.44
C GLN A 331 8.39 -25.64 13.07
N ARG A 332 8.81 -26.19 14.22
CA ARG A 332 10.07 -25.79 14.88
C ARG A 332 11.28 -25.92 13.97
N ARG A 333 11.39 -27.05 13.25
CA ARG A 333 12.52 -27.27 12.32
C ARG A 333 12.52 -26.25 11.18
N ALA A 334 11.36 -26.01 10.55
CA ALA A 334 11.25 -25.06 9.44
C ALA A 334 11.59 -23.62 9.88
N PHE A 335 11.03 -23.16 11.01
CA PHE A 335 11.33 -21.83 11.54
C PHE A 335 12.78 -21.69 12.01
N ALA A 336 13.38 -22.72 12.62
CA ALA A 336 14.78 -22.69 13.03
C ALA A 336 15.74 -22.56 11.84
N GLN A 337 15.42 -23.18 10.71
CA GLN A 337 16.22 -23.05 9.49
C GLN A 337 16.08 -21.66 8.86
N LEU A 338 14.85 -21.11 8.84
CA LEU A 338 14.61 -19.73 8.42
C LEU A 338 15.39 -18.75 9.31
N ASP A 339 15.27 -18.85 10.63
CA ASP A 339 16.02 -18.04 11.62
C ASP A 339 17.53 -18.11 11.36
N LYS A 340 18.10 -19.30 11.19
CA LYS A 340 19.54 -19.50 10.93
C LYS A 340 19.98 -18.82 9.62
N SER A 341 19.13 -18.83 8.61
CA SER A 341 19.40 -18.32 7.27
C SER A 341 19.23 -16.79 7.16
N MET A 342 18.45 -16.20 8.07
CA MET A 342 17.96 -14.82 8.00
C MET A 342 19.07 -13.76 8.04
N PRO A 343 20.10 -13.83 8.91
CA PRO A 343 21.16 -12.81 8.93
C PRO A 343 21.88 -12.67 7.58
N ALA A 344 22.21 -13.80 6.95
CA ALA A 344 22.85 -13.82 5.63
C ALA A 344 21.91 -13.28 4.54
N PHE A 345 20.61 -13.60 4.62
CA PHE A 345 19.62 -13.06 3.71
C PHE A 345 19.48 -11.54 3.83
N VAL A 346 19.35 -11.01 5.05
CA VAL A 346 19.24 -9.56 5.30
C VAL A 346 20.50 -8.83 4.84
N ALA A 347 21.70 -9.36 5.14
CA ALA A 347 22.96 -8.78 4.67
C ALA A 347 22.99 -8.69 3.14
N ARG A 348 22.58 -9.75 2.44
CA ARG A 348 22.49 -9.78 0.98
C ARG A 348 21.47 -8.79 0.43
N LEU A 349 20.29 -8.74 1.03
CA LEU A 349 19.22 -7.81 0.64
C LEU A 349 19.71 -6.36 0.75
N LEU A 350 20.36 -5.99 1.86
CA LEU A 350 20.85 -4.63 2.08
C LEU A 350 22.07 -4.30 1.22
N ALA A 351 22.85 -5.29 0.81
CA ALA A 351 23.96 -5.13 -0.13
C ALA A 351 23.51 -4.99 -1.59
N LEU A 352 22.23 -5.24 -1.91
CA LEU A 352 21.69 -5.16 -3.26
C LEU A 352 21.97 -3.79 -3.90
N ARG A 353 22.58 -3.78 -5.08
CA ARG A 353 22.81 -2.58 -5.89
C ARG A 353 21.87 -2.61 -7.08
N ALA A 354 20.68 -2.04 -6.92
CA ALA A 354 19.75 -1.88 -8.03
C ALA A 354 20.17 -0.68 -8.90
N PRO A 355 20.06 -0.75 -10.25
CA PRO A 355 20.51 0.32 -11.13
C PRO A 355 19.92 1.70 -10.80
N ARG A 356 18.64 1.73 -10.42
CA ARG A 356 17.91 2.98 -10.08
C ARG A 356 18.32 3.61 -8.74
N LEU A 357 19.20 2.98 -7.96
CA LEU A 357 19.69 3.54 -6.69
C LEU A 357 20.92 4.46 -6.85
N GLY A 358 21.44 4.61 -8.07
CA GLY A 358 22.56 5.50 -8.37
C GLY A 358 23.85 5.07 -7.69
N GLY A 359 24.17 3.77 -7.76
CA GLY A 359 25.42 3.24 -7.19
C GLY A 359 25.44 3.13 -5.67
N ARG A 360 24.32 3.31 -4.97
CA ARG A 360 24.19 2.95 -3.55
C ARG A 360 23.67 1.52 -3.39
N THR A 361 24.02 0.90 -2.26
CA THR A 361 23.33 -0.34 -1.84
C THR A 361 21.92 0.00 -1.35
N LEU A 362 21.03 -1.00 -1.30
CA LEU A 362 19.67 -0.84 -0.81
C LEU A 362 19.65 -0.35 0.64
N GLY A 363 20.54 -0.86 1.50
CA GLY A 363 20.67 -0.40 2.87
C GLY A 363 21.12 1.05 2.99
N GLN A 364 22.09 1.48 2.16
CA GLN A 364 22.53 2.87 2.12
C GLN A 364 21.41 3.82 1.62
N ALA A 365 20.64 3.38 0.62
CA ALA A 365 19.54 4.18 0.11
C ALA A 365 18.39 4.28 1.13
N LEU A 366 18.03 3.18 1.80
CA LEU A 366 16.87 3.16 2.70
C LEU A 366 17.17 3.63 4.14
N ARG A 367 18.43 3.74 4.55
CA ARG A 367 18.76 4.30 5.86
C ARG A 367 18.45 5.80 5.88
N LEU A 368 17.50 6.20 6.73
CA LEU A 368 17.16 7.60 7.00
C LEU A 368 17.71 8.01 8.38
N PRO A 369 18.73 8.89 8.49
CA PRO A 369 19.32 9.27 9.79
C PRO A 369 18.32 9.86 10.80
N GLY A 370 17.27 10.52 10.32
CA GLY A 370 16.17 11.03 11.15
C GLY A 370 15.23 9.96 11.72
N ARG A 371 15.56 8.67 11.58
CA ARG A 371 14.77 7.54 12.09
C ARG A 371 15.51 6.71 13.15
N ASP A 372 16.71 7.10 13.54
CA ASP A 372 17.40 6.46 14.67
C ASP A 372 16.57 6.64 15.96
N PRO A 373 16.39 5.59 16.79
CA PRO A 373 15.46 5.63 17.94
C PRO A 373 15.74 6.76 18.94
N ALA A 374 17.02 7.03 19.23
CA ALA A 374 17.43 8.13 20.11
C ALA A 374 17.04 9.50 19.54
N ASN A 375 17.13 9.69 18.22
CA ASN A 375 16.71 10.92 17.55
C ASN A 375 15.20 11.10 17.62
N LEU A 376 14.44 10.04 17.39
CA LEU A 376 12.98 10.06 17.48
C LEU A 376 12.50 10.41 18.90
N LEU A 377 13.10 9.81 19.94
CA LEU A 377 12.77 10.12 21.33
C LEU A 377 13.19 11.53 21.75
N ARG A 378 14.34 12.01 21.28
CA ARG A 378 14.76 13.41 21.48
C ARG A 378 13.75 14.37 20.85
N LEU A 379 13.33 14.10 19.61
CA LEU A 379 12.34 14.91 18.91
C LEU A 379 10.99 14.88 19.63
N TRP A 380 10.54 13.72 20.09
CA TRP A 380 9.31 13.61 20.90
C TRP A 380 9.33 14.55 22.11
N ARG A 381 10.44 14.57 22.87
CA ARG A 381 10.56 15.45 24.06
C ARG A 381 10.39 16.93 23.72
N LEU A 382 10.86 17.36 22.54
CA LEU A 382 10.74 18.74 22.07
C LEU A 382 9.32 19.07 21.61
N VAL A 383 8.64 18.14 20.95
CA VAL A 383 7.34 18.41 20.30
C VAL A 383 6.11 17.98 21.10
N ARG A 384 6.28 17.25 22.22
CA ARG A 384 5.17 16.63 22.99
C ARG A 384 4.07 17.58 23.43
N SER A 385 4.36 18.88 23.57
CA SER A 385 3.36 19.89 23.94
C SER A 385 2.38 20.19 22.80
N ARG A 386 2.83 20.14 21.54
CA ARG A 386 2.03 20.41 20.34
C ARG A 386 2.49 19.53 19.15
N PRO A 387 2.38 18.21 19.26
CA PRO A 387 2.96 17.30 18.27
C PRO A 387 2.33 17.45 16.89
N HIS A 388 1.02 17.70 16.82
CA HIS A 388 0.30 17.92 15.57
C HIS A 388 0.72 19.19 14.83
N GLN A 389 1.38 20.14 15.49
CA GLN A 389 1.90 21.35 14.86
C GLN A 389 3.32 21.10 14.33
N TYR A 390 4.22 20.68 15.20
CA TYR A 390 5.66 20.57 14.88
C TYR A 390 6.03 19.36 14.00
N LEU A 391 5.16 18.34 13.91
CA LEU A 391 5.41 17.17 13.06
C LEU A 391 4.69 17.22 11.71
N ALA A 392 3.83 18.22 11.49
CA ALA A 392 2.89 18.20 10.38
C ALA A 392 3.54 18.30 9.00
N ASP A 393 4.73 18.89 8.87
CA ASP A 393 5.35 19.06 7.56
C ASP A 393 6.07 17.80 7.06
N THR A 394 6.17 16.74 7.88
CA THR A 394 6.86 15.48 7.51
C THR A 394 6.07 14.26 7.97
N PRO A 395 5.03 13.83 7.22
CA PRO A 395 4.12 12.76 7.64
C PRO A 395 4.79 11.46 8.12
N THR A 396 5.78 10.94 7.38
CA THR A 396 6.51 9.73 7.78
C THR A 396 7.30 9.94 9.07
N LEU A 397 7.85 11.14 9.31
CA LEU A 397 8.55 11.45 10.56
C LEU A 397 7.55 11.55 11.71
N ALA A 398 6.39 12.15 11.48
CA ALA A 398 5.32 12.22 12.46
C ALA A 398 4.94 10.82 12.96
N PHE A 399 4.66 9.89 12.05
CA PHE A 399 4.38 8.49 12.41
C PHE A 399 5.55 7.81 13.12
N ALA A 400 6.80 8.04 12.67
CA ALA A 400 7.97 7.47 13.32
C ALA A 400 8.14 7.95 14.77
N VAL A 401 7.96 9.26 15.02
CA VAL A 401 8.08 9.86 16.36
C VAL A 401 6.98 9.38 17.28
N LEU A 402 5.73 9.42 16.82
CA LEU A 402 4.57 9.02 17.62
C LEU A 402 4.62 7.53 17.95
N GLY A 403 4.95 6.69 16.97
CA GLY A 403 5.06 5.24 17.19
C GLY A 403 6.24 4.87 18.07
N GLN A 404 7.39 5.54 17.96
CA GLN A 404 8.51 5.36 18.89
C GLN A 404 8.12 5.78 20.33
N ALA A 405 7.44 6.92 20.50
CA ALA A 405 6.99 7.38 21.80
C ALA A 405 5.98 6.40 22.43
N ARG A 406 5.04 5.87 21.64
CA ARG A 406 4.08 4.86 22.09
C ARG A 406 4.80 3.58 22.50
N TYR A 407 5.70 3.06 21.67
CA TYR A 407 6.48 1.86 21.98
C TYR A 407 7.25 2.01 23.30
N SER A 408 7.82 3.20 23.55
CA SER A 408 8.52 3.51 24.80
C SER A 408 7.61 3.84 26.00
N GLY A 409 6.29 3.68 25.88
CA GLY A 409 5.33 3.95 26.96
C GLY A 409 5.14 5.43 27.30
N LEU A 410 5.61 6.34 26.43
CA LEU A 410 5.56 7.79 26.63
C LEU A 410 4.34 8.46 26.01
N LEU A 411 3.58 7.73 25.19
CA LEU A 411 2.39 8.22 24.51
C LEU A 411 1.25 7.21 24.66
N ALA A 412 0.18 7.65 25.32
CA ALA A 412 -1.02 6.83 25.51
C ALA A 412 -1.79 6.63 24.19
N PRO A 413 -2.47 5.49 24.00
CA PRO A 413 -3.17 5.18 22.76
C PRO A 413 -4.24 6.18 22.33
N ASP A 414 -5.02 6.72 23.26
CA ASP A 414 -6.07 7.69 22.99
C ASP A 414 -5.49 9.06 22.57
N VAL A 415 -4.36 9.45 23.15
CA VAL A 415 -3.63 10.68 22.79
C VAL A 415 -3.02 10.53 21.40
N GLU A 416 -2.44 9.37 21.08
CA GLU A 416 -1.94 9.07 19.74
C GLU A 416 -3.05 9.18 18.71
N LEU A 417 -4.20 8.53 18.97
CA LEU A 417 -5.38 8.55 18.10
C LEU A 417 -5.77 9.99 17.75
N ARG A 418 -5.98 10.84 18.76
CA ARG A 418 -6.34 12.25 18.58
C ARG A 418 -5.27 13.02 17.81
N THR A 419 -4.00 12.75 18.08
CA THR A 419 -2.88 13.43 17.41
C THR A 419 -2.80 13.07 15.93
N ILE A 420 -2.94 11.79 15.58
CA ILE A 420 -2.95 11.32 14.18
C ILE A 420 -4.19 11.86 13.45
N SER A 421 -5.38 11.82 14.07
CA SER A 421 -6.58 12.41 13.47
C SER A 421 -6.41 13.91 13.18
N ALA A 422 -5.79 14.67 14.08
CA ALA A 422 -5.49 16.08 13.87
C ALA A 422 -4.45 16.30 12.75
N LEU A 423 -3.42 15.45 12.69
CA LEU A 423 -2.43 15.48 11.60
C LEU A 423 -3.07 15.19 10.23
N LEU A 424 -3.91 14.17 10.13
CA LEU A 424 -4.63 13.84 8.90
C LEU A 424 -5.49 15.02 8.41
N GLN A 425 -6.20 15.69 9.32
CA GLN A 425 -6.97 16.89 8.98
C GLN A 425 -6.07 18.05 8.52
N ARG A 426 -4.93 18.26 9.18
CA ARG A 426 -3.96 19.29 8.81
C ARG A 426 -3.33 19.03 7.44
N TRP A 427 -2.98 17.79 7.14
CA TRP A 427 -2.46 17.39 5.83
C TRP A 427 -3.49 17.57 4.72
N ALA A 428 -4.73 17.15 4.96
CA ALA A 428 -5.83 17.33 4.02
C ALA A 428 -6.08 18.81 3.70
N LEU A 429 -6.10 19.67 4.73
CA LEU A 429 -6.27 21.10 4.53
C LEU A 429 -5.08 21.75 3.82
N ALA A 430 -3.84 21.40 4.19
CA ALA A 430 -2.64 21.92 3.53
C ALA A 430 -2.52 21.46 2.05
N GLY A 431 -3.18 20.35 1.69
CA GLY A 431 -3.31 19.93 0.29
C GLY A 431 -4.24 20.81 -0.54
N TYR A 432 -5.10 21.61 0.11
CA TYR A 432 -6.08 22.49 -0.55
C TYR A 432 -5.79 23.98 -0.36
N LEU A 433 -5.33 24.37 0.83
CA LEU A 433 -5.03 25.75 1.22
C LEU A 433 -3.55 26.09 0.93
N PRO A 434 -3.19 27.37 0.73
CA PRO A 434 -1.83 27.78 0.42
C PRO A 434 -0.87 27.73 1.63
N TRP A 435 -1.27 27.12 2.74
CA TRP A 435 -0.51 27.09 3.99
C TRP A 435 0.15 25.74 4.20
N SER A 436 1.36 25.74 4.77
CA SER A 436 1.99 24.49 5.19
C SER A 436 1.17 23.84 6.29
N ALA A 437 1.26 22.51 6.37
CA ALA A 437 0.56 21.75 7.39
C ALA A 437 0.98 22.25 8.78
N GLY A 438 2.27 22.52 9.05
CA GLY A 438 2.79 23.02 10.33
C GLY A 438 2.45 24.46 10.70
N SER A 439 1.87 25.24 9.79
CA SER A 439 1.73 26.70 9.95
C SER A 439 0.82 27.13 11.12
N THR A 440 1.10 28.32 11.66
CA THR A 440 0.24 28.96 12.67
C THR A 440 -1.10 29.39 12.07
N GLN A 441 -1.11 29.87 10.83
CA GLN A 441 -2.32 30.25 10.08
C GLN A 441 -3.32 29.08 9.98
N LEU A 442 -2.83 27.89 9.63
CA LEU A 442 -3.68 26.70 9.60
C LEU A 442 -4.19 26.33 11.00
N SER A 443 -3.38 26.56 12.03
CA SER A 443 -3.77 26.31 13.42
C SER A 443 -4.88 27.27 13.87
N GLU A 444 -4.79 28.55 13.51
CA GLU A 444 -5.83 29.53 13.76
C GLU A 444 -7.13 29.13 13.07
N ALA A 445 -7.08 28.80 11.78
CA ALA A 445 -8.25 28.35 11.02
C ALA A 445 -8.96 27.13 11.65
N LEU A 446 -8.19 26.16 12.15
CA LEU A 446 -8.74 24.99 12.83
C LEU A 446 -9.30 25.30 14.24
N ASN A 447 -8.71 26.28 14.94
CA ASN A 447 -9.07 26.64 16.32
C ASN A 447 -10.25 27.63 16.42
N GLN A 448 -10.76 28.16 15.32
CA GLN A 448 -11.93 29.06 15.28
C GLN A 448 -13.20 28.46 15.92
N ARG A 449 -13.25 27.13 16.14
CA ARG A 449 -14.34 26.43 16.85
C ARG A 449 -14.23 26.41 18.38
N ARG A 450 -13.23 27.04 19.01
CA ARG A 450 -13.28 27.19 20.48
C ARG A 450 -14.49 28.05 20.84
N GLN A 451 -15.49 27.44 21.49
CA GLN A 451 -16.63 28.16 22.06
C GLN A 451 -16.11 29.36 22.88
N PRO A 452 -16.76 30.54 22.79
CA PRO A 452 -16.41 31.65 23.66
C PRO A 452 -16.45 31.14 25.10
N VAL A 453 -15.36 31.37 25.84
CA VAL A 453 -15.32 31.16 27.27
C VAL A 453 -16.56 31.85 27.84
N ARG A 454 -17.50 31.08 28.41
CA ARG A 454 -18.57 31.68 29.21
C ARG A 454 -17.88 32.39 30.35
N MET A 455 -17.73 33.70 30.23
CA MET A 455 -17.44 34.57 31.36
C MET A 455 -18.45 34.22 32.46
N PRO A 456 -18.03 33.96 33.71
CA PRO A 456 -18.99 33.81 34.79
C PRO A 456 -19.81 35.10 34.81
N VAL A 457 -21.12 34.97 34.60
CA VAL A 457 -22.06 36.06 34.87
C VAL A 457 -21.85 36.38 36.33
N ALA A 458 -21.35 37.60 36.61
CA ALA A 458 -21.29 38.10 37.97
C ALA A 458 -22.71 37.95 38.55
N ALA A 459 -22.83 37.16 39.62
CA ALA A 459 -24.05 37.15 40.40
C ALA A 459 -24.25 38.58 40.90
N ASN A 460 -25.24 39.28 40.35
CA ASN A 460 -25.67 40.54 40.90
C ASN A 460 -26.16 40.29 42.33
N ALA A 461 -25.66 41.12 43.24
CA ALA A 461 -26.08 41.24 44.63
C ALA A 461 -27.57 41.59 44.76
#